data_AF-A0A1I8MB05-F1
#
_entry.id   AF-A0A1I8MB05-F1
#
_cell.length_a   1.000
_cell.length_b   1.000
_cell.length_c   1.000
_cell.angle_alpha   90.00
_cell.angle_beta   90.00
_cell.angle_gamma   90.00
#
_symmetry.space_group_name_H-M   'P 1'
#
loop_
_entity.id
_entity.type
_entity.pdbx_description
1 polymer ?
#
loop_
_entity_poly.entity_id
_entity_poly.type
_entity_poly.pdbx_seq_one_letter_code
_entity_poly.pdbx_strand_id
1 'polypeptide(L)'
;MSMAGQTINDRLLAARHSLAGQGLAKSVCKATTEECIGPKKKHLDYLVHCTNEPNVSIPHLANLLIERSQNTHWVVVYKALITTHHLMAYGNERFMQYLASSNSTFNLSNFLDKGGVQDGGMSVPGGRMGYDMSPFIRRYAKYLNEKSLSYRAMAFDFCKVKRGKEEGSLRTMHADKLLKTLPVLQAQLDALLEFDCQSSDLTNGKGQTM
;
A
#
# COMPACT_ATOMS: atom_id res chain seq x y z
N MET A 1 -1.93 -12.54 -29.72
CA MET A 1 -1.94 -11.07 -29.63
C MET A 1 -2.11 -10.71 -28.17
N SER A 2 -1.11 -10.04 -27.57
CA SER A 2 -1.08 -9.70 -26.15
C SER A 2 -2.07 -8.57 -25.85
N MET A 3 -3.19 -8.88 -25.19
CA MET A 3 -4.04 -7.90 -24.52
C MET A 3 -3.33 -7.39 -23.25
N ALA A 4 -2.19 -6.70 -23.42
CA ALA A 4 -1.49 -6.01 -22.35
C ALA A 4 -1.82 -4.52 -22.45
N GLY A 5 -2.81 -4.07 -21.68
CA GLY A 5 -3.22 -2.68 -21.63
C GLY A 5 -4.27 -2.43 -20.56
N GLN A 6 -4.38 -1.18 -20.11
CA GLN A 6 -5.43 -0.75 -19.16
C GLN A 6 -6.82 -1.10 -19.69
N THR A 7 -7.68 -1.61 -18.80
CA THR A 7 -9.03 -2.04 -19.14
C THR A 7 -9.90 -0.85 -19.56
N ILE A 8 -11.03 -1.11 -20.23
CA ILE A 8 -11.98 -0.04 -20.61
C ILE A 8 -12.50 0.65 -19.34
N ASN A 9 -12.75 -0.12 -18.27
CA ASN A 9 -13.17 0.39 -16.97
C ASN A 9 -12.14 1.36 -16.38
N ASP A 10 -10.85 0.98 -16.39
CA ASP A 10 -9.77 1.86 -15.93
C ASP A 10 -9.73 3.19 -16.69
N ARG A 11 -9.89 3.14 -18.02
CA ARG A 11 -9.86 4.34 -18.88
C ARG A 11 -11.07 5.23 -18.63
N LEU A 12 -12.25 4.64 -18.50
CA LEU A 12 -13.50 5.37 -18.25
C LEU A 12 -13.45 6.08 -16.89
N LEU A 13 -12.98 5.39 -15.85
CA LEU A 13 -12.85 5.97 -14.51
C LEU A 13 -11.86 7.13 -14.50
N ALA A 14 -10.69 6.95 -15.12
CA ALA A 14 -9.69 8.02 -15.22
C ALA A 14 -10.19 9.23 -16.04
N ALA A 15 -10.99 9.00 -17.09
CA ALA A 15 -11.60 10.07 -17.88
C ALA A 15 -12.63 10.84 -17.06
N ARG A 16 -13.49 10.16 -16.30
CA ARG A 16 -14.48 10.78 -15.42
C ARG A 16 -13.85 11.72 -14.40
N HIS A 17 -12.76 11.32 -13.75
CA HIS A 17 -12.01 12.21 -12.85
C HIS A 17 -11.36 13.38 -13.56
N SER A 18 -10.90 13.18 -14.81
CA SER A 18 -10.34 14.27 -15.62
C SER A 18 -11.39 15.33 -15.96
N LEU A 19 -12.62 14.91 -16.30
CA LEU A 19 -13.73 15.82 -16.57
C LEU A 19 -14.18 16.59 -15.33
N ALA A 20 -14.09 15.95 -14.16
CA ALA A 20 -14.41 16.56 -12.86
C ALA A 20 -13.27 17.45 -12.29
N GLY A 21 -12.14 17.62 -13.00
CA GLY A 21 -10.98 18.37 -12.50
C GLY A 21 -10.25 17.72 -11.33
N GLN A 22 -10.50 16.43 -11.05
CA GLN A 22 -9.96 15.71 -9.89
C GLN A 22 -8.61 15.04 -10.22
N GLY A 23 -7.54 15.84 -10.30
CA GLY A 23 -6.20 15.37 -10.66
C GLY A 23 -5.66 14.24 -9.77
N LEU A 24 -5.88 14.33 -8.45
CA LEU A 24 -5.48 13.30 -7.48
C LEU A 24 -6.20 11.97 -7.71
N ALA A 25 -7.53 11.99 -7.81
CA ALA A 25 -8.34 10.78 -8.03
C ALA A 25 -7.95 10.06 -9.32
N LYS A 26 -7.69 10.82 -10.39
CA LYS A 26 -7.16 10.29 -11.66
C LYS A 26 -5.83 9.58 -11.48
N SER A 27 -4.88 10.19 -10.76
CA SER A 27 -3.55 9.60 -10.54
C SER A 27 -3.61 8.35 -9.65
N VAL A 28 -4.45 8.36 -8.61
CA VAL A 28 -4.73 7.17 -7.78
C VAL A 28 -5.32 6.04 -8.62
N CYS A 29 -6.29 6.31 -9.49
CA CYS A 29 -6.85 5.30 -10.40
C CYS A 29 -5.78 4.73 -11.34
N LYS A 30 -4.91 5.57 -11.90
CA LYS A 30 -3.81 5.12 -12.78
C LYS A 30 -2.73 4.32 -12.05
N ALA A 31 -2.52 4.55 -10.76
CA ALA A 31 -1.63 3.74 -9.93
C ALA A 31 -2.26 2.38 -9.55
N THR A 32 -3.60 2.29 -9.55
CA THR A 32 -4.38 1.14 -9.05
C THR A 32 -5.27 0.51 -10.12
N THR A 33 -4.76 0.41 -11.35
CA THR A 33 -5.44 -0.24 -12.48
C THR A 33 -5.58 -1.75 -12.27
N GLU A 34 -6.46 -2.39 -13.02
CA GLU A 34 -6.65 -3.86 -13.02
C GLU A 34 -5.50 -4.61 -13.71
N GLU A 35 -4.62 -3.89 -14.43
CA GLU A 35 -3.41 -4.43 -15.06
C GLU A 35 -2.50 -5.11 -14.01
N CYS A 36 -2.25 -6.42 -14.17
CA CYS A 36 -1.50 -7.28 -13.25
C CYS A 36 0.03 -7.04 -13.31
N ILE A 37 0.42 -5.79 -13.05
CA ILE A 37 1.77 -5.30 -12.85
C ILE A 37 1.77 -4.34 -11.67
N GLY A 38 2.94 -4.08 -11.08
CA GLY A 38 3.08 -3.07 -10.02
C GLY A 38 2.60 -1.67 -10.45
N PRO A 39 2.26 -0.79 -9.50
CA PRO A 39 1.96 0.61 -9.81
C PRO A 39 3.11 1.23 -10.61
N LYS A 40 2.81 1.80 -11.78
CA LYS A 40 3.86 2.36 -12.66
C LYS A 40 4.57 3.51 -11.95
N LYS A 41 5.90 3.50 -11.96
CA LYS A 41 6.76 4.51 -11.30
C LYS A 41 6.30 5.96 -11.52
N LYS A 42 5.99 6.35 -12.76
CA LYS A 42 5.51 7.72 -13.09
C LYS A 42 4.27 8.16 -12.30
N HIS A 43 3.40 7.23 -11.89
CA HIS A 43 2.23 7.55 -11.07
C HIS A 43 2.57 7.63 -9.59
N LEU A 44 3.49 6.80 -9.11
CA LEU A 44 4.04 6.88 -7.76
C LEU A 44 4.80 8.20 -7.55
N ASP A 45 5.71 8.55 -8.45
CA ASP A 45 6.50 9.78 -8.40
C ASP A 45 5.59 11.02 -8.35
N TYR A 46 4.53 11.04 -9.17
CA TYR A 46 3.55 12.12 -9.16
C TYR A 46 2.80 12.20 -7.82
N LEU A 47 2.35 11.08 -7.26
CA LEU A 47 1.65 11.07 -5.97
C LEU A 47 2.58 11.47 -4.82
N VAL A 48 3.85 11.04 -4.83
CA VAL A 48 4.89 11.49 -3.89
C VAL A 48 5.06 13.01 -3.98
N HIS A 49 5.19 13.55 -5.20
CA HIS A 49 5.23 14.99 -5.41
C HIS A 49 4.00 15.69 -4.83
N CYS A 50 2.79 15.18 -5.08
CA CYS A 50 1.56 15.72 -4.48
C CYS A 50 1.60 15.73 -2.95
N THR A 51 2.23 14.76 -2.28
CA THR A 51 2.35 14.80 -0.80
C THR A 51 3.24 15.94 -0.29
N ASN A 52 4.15 16.47 -1.12
CA ASN A 52 5.02 17.59 -0.77
C ASN A 52 4.36 18.96 -1.03
N GLU A 53 3.34 19.01 -1.87
CA GLU A 53 2.64 20.26 -2.18
C GLU A 53 1.80 20.76 -0.99
N PRO A 54 1.98 21.99 -0.51
CA PRO A 54 1.25 22.52 0.65
C PRO A 54 -0.28 22.53 0.47
N ASN A 55 -0.75 22.78 -0.75
CA ASN A 55 -2.17 22.95 -1.08
C ASN A 55 -2.89 21.63 -1.39
N VAL A 56 -2.17 20.51 -1.42
CA VAL A 56 -2.77 19.20 -1.65
C VAL A 56 -3.40 18.67 -0.35
N SER A 57 -4.67 18.29 -0.42
CA SER A 57 -5.38 17.66 0.69
C SER A 57 -4.92 16.22 0.89
N ILE A 58 -4.08 16.00 1.90
CA ILE A 58 -3.65 14.68 2.36
C ILE A 58 -4.84 13.80 2.78
N PRO A 59 -5.84 14.30 3.54
CA PRO A 59 -7.03 13.51 3.85
C PRO A 59 -7.75 12.98 2.61
N HIS A 60 -7.90 13.83 1.58
CA HIS A 60 -8.54 13.42 0.33
C HIS A 60 -7.74 12.34 -0.39
N LEU A 61 -6.42 12.50 -0.49
CA LEU A 61 -5.53 11.50 -1.10
C LEU A 61 -5.60 10.14 -0.37
N ALA A 62 -5.55 10.16 0.96
CA ALA A 62 -5.66 8.95 1.77
C ALA A 62 -7.03 8.27 1.58
N ASN A 63 -8.13 9.03 1.62
CA ASN A 63 -9.48 8.50 1.41
C ASN A 63 -9.64 7.84 0.03
N LEU A 64 -9.07 8.44 -1.02
CA LEU A 64 -9.07 7.83 -2.36
C LEU A 64 -8.36 6.46 -2.35
N LEU A 65 -7.23 6.33 -1.65
CA LEU A 65 -6.52 5.05 -1.55
C LEU A 65 -7.29 4.02 -0.71
N ILE A 66 -7.95 4.45 0.38
CA ILE A 66 -8.86 3.60 1.16
C ILE A 66 -10.02 3.12 0.29
N GLU A 67 -10.63 4.00 -0.51
CA GLU A 67 -11.72 3.65 -1.44
C GLU A 67 -11.24 2.60 -2.46
N ARG A 68 -10.05 2.78 -3.05
CA ARG A 68 -9.48 1.76 -3.97
C ARG A 68 -9.23 0.42 -3.27
N SER A 69 -8.90 0.43 -1.97
CA SER A 69 -8.70 -0.81 -1.21
C SER A 69 -10.00 -1.60 -0.95
N GLN A 70 -11.17 -0.97 -1.10
CA GLN A 70 -12.48 -1.62 -0.97
C GLN A 70 -12.97 -2.26 -2.27
N ASN A 71 -12.16 -2.24 -3.34
CA ASN A 71 -12.49 -2.92 -4.58
C ASN A 71 -12.54 -4.45 -4.38
N THR A 72 -13.32 -5.16 -5.21
CA THR A 72 -13.39 -6.62 -5.16
C THR A 72 -12.22 -7.31 -5.85
N HIS A 73 -11.58 -6.64 -6.82
CA HIS A 73 -10.49 -7.18 -7.63
C HIS A 73 -9.15 -7.08 -6.89
N TRP A 74 -8.53 -8.22 -6.62
CA TRP A 74 -7.31 -8.31 -5.79
C TRP A 74 -6.17 -7.41 -6.29
N VAL A 75 -5.98 -7.28 -7.61
CA VAL A 75 -4.91 -6.45 -8.19
C VAL A 75 -5.08 -4.99 -7.79
N VAL A 76 -6.31 -4.48 -7.81
CA VAL A 76 -6.62 -3.08 -7.47
C VAL A 76 -6.33 -2.85 -5.99
N VAL A 77 -6.85 -3.73 -5.13
CA VAL A 77 -6.66 -3.66 -3.68
C VAL A 77 -5.18 -3.71 -3.33
N TYR A 78 -4.45 -4.67 -3.90
CA TYR A 78 -3.04 -4.85 -3.57
C TYR A 78 -2.19 -3.67 -4.05
N LYS A 79 -2.49 -3.11 -5.24
CA LYS A 79 -1.83 -1.89 -5.72
C LYS A 79 -2.17 -0.66 -4.90
N ALA A 80 -3.37 -0.57 -4.32
CA ALA A 80 -3.71 0.50 -3.38
C ALA A 80 -2.84 0.42 -2.11
N LEU A 81 -2.63 -0.79 -1.57
CA LEU A 81 -1.73 -1.02 -0.44
C LEU A 81 -0.27 -0.70 -0.80
N ILE A 82 0.23 -1.17 -1.95
CA ILE A 82 1.59 -0.86 -2.44
C ILE A 82 1.78 0.65 -2.60
N THR A 83 0.82 1.33 -3.23
CA THR A 83 0.87 2.79 -3.42
C THR A 83 0.89 3.51 -2.08
N THR A 84 0.05 3.08 -1.12
CA THR A 84 0.04 3.66 0.23
C THR A 84 1.38 3.47 0.94
N HIS A 85 1.94 2.25 0.92
CA HIS A 85 3.24 1.98 1.51
C HIS A 85 4.34 2.84 0.89
N HIS A 86 4.32 3.00 -0.45
CA HIS A 86 5.26 3.85 -1.16
C HIS A 86 5.17 5.31 -0.69
N LEU A 87 3.95 5.84 -0.49
CA LEU A 87 3.78 7.19 0.06
C LEU A 87 4.22 7.31 1.52
N MET A 88 4.05 6.27 2.35
CA MET A 88 4.58 6.26 3.73
C MET A 88 6.12 6.31 3.73
N ALA A 89 6.76 5.56 2.84
CA ALA A 89 8.21 5.43 2.76
C ALA A 89 8.89 6.63 2.10
N TYR A 90 8.36 7.10 0.97
CA TYR A 90 9.02 8.10 0.09
C TYR A 90 8.29 9.44 0.02
N GLY A 91 7.04 9.50 0.46
CA GLY A 91 6.27 10.74 0.54
C GLY A 91 6.65 11.62 1.72
N ASN A 92 6.04 12.79 1.73
CA ASN A 92 6.11 13.73 2.84
C ASN A 92 5.49 13.13 4.11
N GLU A 93 6.07 13.42 5.28
CA GLU A 93 5.62 12.87 6.56
C GLU A 93 4.16 13.22 6.90
N ARG A 94 3.62 14.32 6.34
CA ARG A 94 2.20 14.69 6.49
C ARG A 94 1.26 13.55 6.13
N PHE A 95 1.61 12.73 5.12
CA PHE A 95 0.82 11.57 4.75
C PHE A 95 0.79 10.51 5.85
N MET A 96 1.97 10.15 6.38
CA MET A 96 2.10 9.19 7.48
C MET A 96 1.42 9.68 8.76
N GLN A 97 1.62 10.95 9.11
CA GLN A 97 1.02 11.62 10.27
C GLN A 97 -0.51 11.60 10.18
N TYR A 98 -1.07 11.84 8.99
CA TYR A 98 -2.52 11.76 8.78
C TYR A 98 -3.03 10.33 9.01
N LEU A 99 -2.39 9.31 8.45
CA LEU A 99 -2.82 7.91 8.66
C LEU A 99 -2.73 7.49 10.14
N ALA A 100 -1.66 7.88 10.82
CA ALA A 100 -1.47 7.62 12.24
C ALA A 100 -2.54 8.30 13.13
N SER A 101 -2.94 9.54 12.81
CA SER A 101 -3.87 10.34 13.62
C SER A 101 -5.36 10.09 13.33
N SER A 102 -5.72 9.78 12.07
CA SER A 102 -7.11 9.74 11.62
C SER A 102 -7.84 8.41 11.88
N ASN A 103 -7.20 7.41 12.50
CA ASN A 103 -7.71 6.02 12.57
C ASN A 103 -8.14 5.46 11.20
N SER A 104 -7.65 6.04 10.09
CA SER A 104 -7.89 5.56 8.73
C SER A 104 -7.09 4.29 8.50
N THR A 105 -7.71 3.15 8.79
CA THR A 105 -7.10 1.83 8.71
C THR A 105 -7.70 1.01 7.57
N PHE A 106 -6.91 0.10 7.02
CA PHE A 106 -7.39 -0.86 6.03
C PHE A 106 -8.18 -1.97 6.71
N ASN A 107 -9.48 -2.05 6.46
CA ASN A 107 -10.34 -3.12 6.97
C ASN A 107 -10.41 -4.29 5.97
N LEU A 108 -9.32 -5.04 5.88
CA LEU A 108 -9.15 -6.13 4.92
C LEU A 108 -8.97 -7.50 5.58
N SER A 109 -9.25 -7.64 6.88
CA SER A 109 -9.06 -8.90 7.63
C SER A 109 -9.85 -10.09 7.04
N ASN A 110 -10.94 -9.83 6.34
CA ASN A 110 -11.77 -10.84 5.68
C ASN A 110 -11.73 -10.75 4.15
N PHE A 111 -10.78 -10.01 3.57
CA PHE A 111 -10.68 -9.86 2.11
C PHE A 111 -10.49 -11.22 1.44
N LEU A 112 -11.29 -11.49 0.40
CA LEU A 112 -11.22 -12.70 -0.40
C LEU A 112 -11.73 -12.41 -1.82
N ASP A 113 -10.84 -12.55 -2.80
CA ASP A 113 -11.21 -12.49 -4.21
C ASP A 113 -11.39 -13.90 -4.77
N LYS A 114 -12.63 -14.21 -5.18
CA LYS A 114 -13.00 -15.49 -5.81
C LYS A 114 -13.08 -15.40 -7.33
N GLY A 115 -12.69 -14.27 -7.93
CA GLY A 115 -12.89 -13.87 -9.33
C GLY A 115 -12.26 -14.73 -10.43
N GLY A 116 -11.79 -15.95 -10.12
CA GLY A 116 -11.43 -16.97 -11.11
C GLY A 116 -11.83 -18.40 -10.72
N VAL A 117 -12.59 -18.57 -9.63
CA VAL A 117 -13.14 -19.86 -9.17
C VAL A 117 -14.54 -20.10 -9.75
N GLN A 118 -15.18 -19.07 -10.32
CA GLN A 118 -16.50 -19.21 -10.92
C GLN A 118 -16.40 -19.74 -12.35
N ASP A 119 -17.11 -20.86 -12.55
CA ASP A 119 -17.37 -21.58 -13.78
C ASP A 119 -16.36 -22.67 -14.20
N GLY A 120 -16.25 -23.73 -13.39
CA GLY A 120 -16.03 -25.13 -13.84
C GLY A 120 -14.79 -25.48 -14.70
N GLY A 121 -13.95 -24.52 -15.06
CA GLY A 121 -12.91 -24.66 -16.07
C GLY A 121 -11.53 -24.51 -15.46
N MET A 122 -10.81 -25.63 -15.34
CA MET A 122 -9.35 -25.68 -15.14
C MET A 122 -8.55 -25.09 -16.32
N SER A 123 -9.14 -24.25 -17.17
CA SER A 123 -8.66 -23.98 -18.54
C SER A 123 -8.16 -22.55 -18.80
N VAL A 124 -8.21 -21.62 -17.85
CA VAL A 124 -7.57 -20.30 -18.00
C VAL A 124 -6.34 -20.18 -17.08
N PRO A 125 -5.12 -20.05 -17.63
CA PRO A 125 -3.92 -19.75 -16.85
C PRO A 125 -4.13 -18.43 -16.09
N GLY A 126 -4.32 -18.50 -14.77
CA GLY A 126 -4.61 -17.35 -13.90
C GLY A 126 -5.85 -17.48 -13.01
N GLY A 127 -6.68 -18.52 -13.20
CA GLY A 127 -7.96 -18.69 -12.49
C GLY A 127 -7.92 -18.77 -10.95
N ARG A 128 -6.76 -19.01 -10.32
CA ARG A 128 -6.64 -19.05 -8.84
C ARG A 128 -5.92 -17.86 -8.22
N MET A 129 -5.43 -16.92 -9.02
CA MET A 129 -4.55 -15.86 -8.53
C MET A 129 -5.22 -14.98 -7.46
N GLY A 130 -6.50 -14.62 -7.63
CA GLY A 130 -7.21 -13.83 -6.61
C GLY A 130 -7.32 -14.54 -5.27
N TYR A 131 -7.57 -15.84 -5.29
CA TYR A 131 -7.66 -16.66 -4.08
C TYR A 131 -6.30 -16.76 -3.39
N ASP A 132 -5.25 -17.08 -4.14
CA ASP A 132 -3.89 -17.26 -3.63
C ASP A 132 -3.28 -15.95 -3.13
N MET A 133 -3.62 -14.81 -3.75
CA MET A 133 -3.13 -13.48 -3.34
C MET A 133 -3.89 -12.89 -2.14
N SER A 134 -5.09 -13.38 -1.85
CA SER A 134 -5.92 -12.85 -0.76
C SER A 134 -5.24 -12.91 0.62
N PRO A 135 -4.63 -14.02 1.06
CA PRO A 135 -3.85 -14.07 2.31
C PRO A 135 -2.77 -12.99 2.42
N PHE A 136 -2.01 -12.75 1.34
CA PHE A 136 -0.96 -11.75 1.31
C PHE A 136 -1.52 -10.32 1.40
N ILE A 137 -2.66 -10.04 0.77
CA ILE A 137 -3.36 -8.76 0.92
C ILE A 137 -3.74 -8.52 2.38
N ARG A 138 -4.30 -9.52 3.06
CA ARG A 138 -4.69 -9.41 4.48
C ARG A 138 -3.49 -9.12 5.38
N ARG A 139 -2.42 -9.90 5.23
CA ARG A 139 -1.17 -9.76 6.00
C ARG A 139 -0.49 -8.41 5.73
N TYR A 140 -0.45 -7.99 4.47
CA TYR A 140 0.17 -6.72 4.11
C TYR A 140 -0.63 -5.51 4.61
N ALA A 141 -1.97 -5.56 4.53
CA ALA A 141 -2.83 -4.55 5.14
C ALA A 141 -2.63 -4.45 6.66
N LYS A 142 -2.50 -5.60 7.35
CA LYS A 142 -2.16 -5.66 8.78
C LYS A 142 -0.85 -4.95 9.06
N TYR A 143 0.20 -5.23 8.30
CA TYR A 143 1.50 -4.54 8.43
C TYR A 143 1.38 -3.02 8.26
N LEU A 144 0.66 -2.52 7.24
CA LEU A 144 0.50 -1.07 7.04
C LEU A 144 -0.27 -0.41 8.18
N ASN A 145 -1.30 -1.07 8.72
CA ASN A 145 -2.00 -0.61 9.92
C ASN A 145 -1.05 -0.56 11.13
N GLU A 146 -0.25 -1.61 11.35
CA GLU A 146 0.73 -1.66 12.45
C GLU A 146 1.82 -0.58 12.30
N LYS A 147 2.29 -0.32 11.07
CA LYS A 147 3.23 0.76 10.78
C LYS A 147 2.64 2.13 11.16
N SER A 148 1.36 2.37 10.86
CA SER A 148 0.64 3.59 11.27
C SER A 148 0.49 3.71 12.79
N LEU A 149 0.16 2.61 13.47
CA LEU A 149 0.07 2.55 14.93
C LEU A 149 1.41 2.81 15.62
N SER A 150 2.48 2.21 15.10
CA SER A 150 3.85 2.41 15.55
C SER A 150 4.27 3.88 15.45
N TYR A 151 4.00 4.53 14.31
CA TYR A 151 4.25 5.97 14.16
C TYR A 151 3.43 6.81 15.13
N ARG A 152 2.15 6.47 15.35
CA ARG A 152 1.31 7.16 16.35
C ARG A 152 1.91 7.08 17.76
N ALA A 153 2.38 5.90 18.15
CA ALA A 153 2.94 5.66 19.48
C ALA A 153 4.29 6.38 19.69
N MET A 154 5.10 6.48 18.63
CA MET A 154 6.48 6.96 18.73
C MET A 154 6.69 8.41 18.25
N ALA A 155 5.77 8.95 17.47
CA ALA A 155 5.89 10.22 16.75
C ALA A 155 7.10 10.30 15.79
N PHE A 156 7.65 9.16 15.38
CA PHE A 156 8.66 9.05 14.34
C PHE A 156 8.56 7.70 13.61
N ASP A 157 9.12 7.61 12.41
CA ASP A 157 9.19 6.36 11.64
C ASP A 157 10.50 5.61 11.92
N PHE A 158 10.42 4.41 12.50
CA PHE A 158 11.58 3.53 12.71
C PHE A 158 12.38 3.25 11.42
N CYS A 159 11.73 3.31 10.25
CA CYS A 159 12.42 3.12 8.97
C CYS A 159 13.30 4.34 8.59
N LYS A 160 13.05 5.51 9.17
CA LYS A 160 13.71 6.80 8.83
C LYS A 160 14.57 7.39 9.94
N VAL A 161 14.65 6.76 11.12
CA VAL A 161 15.52 7.25 12.21
C VAL A 161 16.99 7.17 11.85
N LYS A 162 17.80 8.07 12.43
CA LYS A 162 19.25 8.01 12.30
C LYS A 162 19.78 6.67 12.83
N ARG A 163 20.71 6.09 12.08
CA ARG A 163 21.40 4.84 12.40
C ARG A 163 22.89 5.12 12.61
N GLY A 164 23.57 4.24 13.35
CA GLY A 164 25.00 4.37 13.62
C GLY A 164 25.33 4.16 15.09
N LYS A 165 26.60 3.92 15.39
CA LYS A 165 27.07 3.63 16.76
C LYS A 165 26.93 4.84 17.68
N GLU A 166 27.24 6.03 17.18
CA GLU A 166 27.34 7.26 17.99
C GLU A 166 26.12 8.18 17.81
N GLU A 167 25.49 8.21 16.63
CA GLU A 167 24.31 9.05 16.35
C GLU A 167 22.98 8.27 16.23
N GLY A 168 22.99 6.96 16.45
CA GLY A 168 21.80 6.13 16.27
C GLY A 168 20.73 6.46 17.29
N SER A 169 19.57 6.96 16.86
CA SER A 169 18.51 7.44 17.77
C SER A 169 18.04 6.38 18.78
N LEU A 170 18.01 5.10 18.39
CA LEU A 170 17.69 4.00 19.31
C LEU A 170 18.88 3.57 20.17
N ARG A 171 20.12 3.73 19.69
CA ARG A 171 21.33 3.33 20.43
C ARG A 171 21.69 4.30 21.54
N THR A 172 21.33 5.58 21.40
CA THR A 172 21.58 6.63 22.39
C THR A 172 20.35 6.95 23.25
N MET A 173 19.25 6.22 23.06
CA MET A 173 18.01 6.43 23.82
C MET A 173 18.16 6.04 25.29
N HIS A 174 17.67 6.88 26.20
CA HIS A 174 17.63 6.57 27.64
C HIS A 174 16.83 5.28 27.92
N ALA A 175 17.29 4.50 28.88
CA ALA A 175 16.78 3.16 29.20
C ALA A 175 15.24 3.14 29.38
N ASP A 176 14.67 4.06 30.15
CA ASP A 176 13.23 4.11 30.42
C ASP A 176 12.39 4.31 29.14
N LYS A 177 12.86 5.14 28.21
CA LYS A 177 12.20 5.35 26.93
C LYS A 177 12.43 4.15 25.99
N LEU A 178 13.63 3.57 26.03
CA LEU A 178 13.98 2.43 25.21
C LEU A 178 13.13 1.20 25.55
N LEU A 179 12.92 0.91 26.84
CA LEU A 179 12.07 -0.19 27.30
C LEU A 179 10.61 -0.07 26.83
N LYS A 180 10.11 1.15 26.64
CA LYS A 180 8.78 1.42 26.06
C LYS A 180 8.77 1.39 24.53
N THR A 181 9.90 1.71 23.91
CA THR A 181 10.06 1.80 22.45
C THR A 181 10.22 0.44 21.79
N LEU A 182 11.00 -0.46 22.41
CA LEU A 182 11.31 -1.77 21.85
C LEU A 182 10.06 -2.64 21.58
N PRO A 183 9.06 -2.72 22.47
CA PRO A 183 7.83 -3.47 22.20
C PRO A 183 7.06 -2.97 20.98
N VAL A 184 7.05 -1.65 20.74
CA VAL A 184 6.38 -1.05 19.57
C VAL A 184 7.12 -1.42 18.27
N LEU A 185 8.45 -1.34 18.29
CA LEU A 185 9.27 -1.79 17.17
C LEU A 185 9.08 -3.28 16.88
N GLN A 186 9.05 -4.10 17.94
CA GLN A 186 8.86 -5.54 17.83
C GLN A 186 7.50 -5.86 17.21
N ALA A 187 6.40 -5.25 17.68
CA ALA A 187 5.08 -5.47 17.12
C ALA A 187 5.01 -5.13 15.62
N GLN A 188 5.63 -4.01 15.21
CA GLN A 188 5.73 -3.65 13.79
C GLN A 188 6.55 -4.66 12.98
N LEU A 189 7.62 -5.21 13.56
CA LEU A 189 8.44 -6.23 12.91
C LEU A 189 7.69 -7.58 12.82
N ASP A 190 7.00 -7.99 13.87
CA ASP A 190 6.20 -9.22 13.90
C ASP A 190 5.13 -9.18 12.80
N ALA A 191 4.40 -8.06 12.67
CA ALA A 191 3.43 -7.86 11.61
C ALA A 191 4.04 -7.89 10.19
N LEU A 192 5.29 -7.46 10.03
CA LEU A 192 6.02 -7.56 8.76
C LEU A 192 6.38 -9.02 8.45
N LEU A 193 6.90 -9.74 9.44
CA LEU A 193 7.33 -11.13 9.29
C LEU A 193 6.16 -12.08 9.06
N GLU A 194 4.97 -11.75 9.59
CA GLU A 194 3.72 -12.45 9.29
C GLU A 194 3.32 -12.43 7.80
N PHE A 195 3.98 -11.63 6.94
CA PHE A 195 3.80 -11.73 5.50
C PHE A 195 4.08 -13.15 5.00
N ASP A 196 5.10 -13.81 5.56
CA ASP A 196 5.35 -15.26 5.49
C ASP A 196 5.10 -15.85 4.09
N CYS A 197 5.88 -15.37 3.10
CA CYS A 197 5.85 -15.83 1.72
C CYS A 197 7.04 -16.74 1.41
N GLN A 198 6.84 -17.68 0.49
CA GLN A 198 7.90 -18.48 -0.11
C GLN A 198 8.29 -17.92 -1.47
N SER A 199 9.47 -18.31 -1.99
CA SER A 199 9.92 -17.88 -3.31
C SER A 199 8.93 -18.28 -4.43
N SER A 200 8.21 -19.39 -4.26
CA SER A 200 7.15 -19.86 -5.16
C SER A 200 5.91 -18.97 -5.19
N ASP A 201 5.72 -18.10 -4.18
CA ASP A 201 4.58 -17.18 -4.13
C ASP A 201 4.88 -15.86 -4.86
N LEU A 202 6.16 -15.58 -5.13
CA LEU A 202 6.65 -14.33 -5.75
C LEU A 202 6.68 -14.40 -7.28
N THR A 203 5.61 -14.89 -7.89
CA THR A 203 5.58 -15.18 -9.34
C THR A 203 5.04 -14.03 -10.19
N ASN A 204 4.45 -13.02 -9.55
CA ASN A 204 3.57 -12.03 -10.19
C ASN A 204 4.13 -10.62 -9.97
N GLY A 205 5.00 -10.18 -10.89
CA GLY A 205 5.66 -8.87 -10.79
C GLY A 205 6.59 -8.57 -11.96
N LYS A 206 6.32 -9.14 -13.14
CA LYS A 206 7.18 -8.94 -14.32
C LYS A 206 7.17 -7.45 -14.70
N GLY A 207 8.29 -6.76 -14.47
CA GLY A 207 8.60 -5.50 -15.15
C GLY A 207 9.04 -4.29 -14.32
N GLN A 208 9.16 -4.37 -13.00
CA GLN A 208 9.80 -3.29 -12.22
C GLN A 208 10.19 -3.81 -10.84
N THR A 209 11.50 -4.04 -10.66
CA THR A 209 12.15 -4.02 -9.35
C THR A 209 11.79 -2.70 -8.66
N MET A 210 11.27 -2.79 -7.42
CA MET A 210 11.09 -1.62 -6.55
C MET A 210 12.43 -0.96 -6.23
#